data_AF-A0A370FSC3-F1
#
_entry.id   AF-A0A370FSC3-F1
#
_cell.length_a   1.000
_cell.length_b   1.000
_cell.length_c   1.000
_cell.angle_alpha   90.00
_cell.angle_beta   90.00
_cell.angle_gamma   90.00
#
_symmetry.space_group_name_H-M   'P 1'
#
loop_
_entity.id
_entity.type
_entity.pdbx_description
1 polymer ?
#
loop_
_entity_poly.entity_id
_entity_poly.type
_entity_poly.pdbx_seq_one_letter_code
_entity_poly.pdbx_strand_id
1 'polypeptide(L)'
;MVAEVGRGDEVVGAAVEHHPDVALLDVEMPGLDGISATAALREAMPSTRVRIVDPALAADSLVSGESPLTERETEVLRAARDGAPVASIAATLFLSAGTVHNHLSSAIGKTGAGTRTEAARIADANGWL
;
A
#
# COMPACT_ATOMS: atom_id res chain seq x y z
N MET A 1 3.48 1.40 -26.96
CA MET A 1 4.30 2.48 -26.40
C MET A 1 4.18 2.37 -24.89
N VAL A 2 5.30 2.45 -24.16
CA VAL A 2 5.29 2.38 -22.68
C VAL A 2 5.69 3.78 -22.19
N ALA A 3 4.89 4.34 -21.29
CA ALA A 3 5.18 5.58 -20.61
C ALA A 3 5.34 5.26 -19.12
N GLU A 4 6.36 5.85 -18.50
CA GLU A 4 6.66 5.69 -17.08
C GLU A 4 6.48 7.03 -16.39
N VAL A 5 5.84 7.00 -15.22
CA VAL A 5 5.53 8.19 -14.43
C VAL A 5 6.01 7.95 -13.01
N GLY A 6 6.79 8.88 -12.46
CA GLY A 6 7.39 8.75 -11.12
C GLY A 6 6.49 9.24 -9.98
N ARG A 7 5.30 9.80 -10.27
CA ARG A 7 4.39 10.41 -9.29
C ARG A 7 2.93 10.19 -9.68
N GLY A 8 2.07 9.95 -8.69
CA GLY A 8 0.66 9.68 -9.01
C GLY A 8 -0.14 10.89 -9.45
N ASP A 9 0.28 12.12 -9.12
CA ASP A 9 -0.40 13.35 -9.54
C ASP A 9 -0.21 13.65 -11.04
N GLU A 10 0.76 13.00 -11.68
CA GLU A 10 1.05 13.12 -13.11
C GLU A 10 0.36 12.03 -13.96
N VAL A 11 -0.18 10.98 -13.32
CA VAL A 11 -0.71 9.78 -13.98
C VAL A 11 -1.82 10.10 -14.98
N VAL A 12 -2.76 10.99 -14.61
CA VAL A 12 -3.87 11.36 -15.51
C VAL A 12 -3.36 12.12 -16.74
N GLY A 13 -2.44 13.07 -16.54
CA GLY A 13 -1.85 13.83 -17.64
C GLY A 13 -1.12 12.93 -18.63
N ALA A 14 -0.28 12.04 -18.11
CA ALA A 14 0.46 11.09 -18.93
C ALA A 14 -0.47 10.12 -19.70
N ALA A 15 -1.54 9.64 -19.06
CA ALA A 15 -2.50 8.75 -19.70
C ALA A 15 -3.28 9.44 -20.83
N VAL A 16 -3.67 10.71 -20.64
CA VAL A 16 -4.36 11.49 -21.68
C VAL A 16 -3.44 11.73 -22.87
N GLU A 17 -2.15 11.99 -22.64
CA GLU A 17 -1.18 12.21 -23.71
C GLU A 17 -0.89 10.94 -24.52
N HIS A 18 -0.73 9.80 -23.84
CA HIS A 18 -0.23 8.57 -24.47
C HIS A 18 -1.31 7.55 -24.81
N HIS A 19 -2.55 7.77 -24.35
CA HIS A 19 -3.71 6.90 -24.56
C HIS A 19 -3.45 5.40 -24.35
N PRO A 20 -3.02 4.96 -23.16
CA PRO A 20 -2.71 3.56 -22.92
C PRO A 20 -3.99 2.70 -22.79
N ASP A 21 -3.94 1.49 -23.33
CA ASP A 21 -4.97 0.47 -23.14
C ASP A 21 -4.96 -0.12 -21.71
N VAL A 22 -3.78 -0.13 -21.08
CA VAL A 22 -3.53 -0.66 -19.73
C VAL A 22 -2.58 0.26 -18.97
N ALA A 23 -2.93 0.61 -17.72
CA ALA A 23 -2.07 1.33 -16.80
C ALA A 23 -1.72 0.44 -15.60
N LEU A 24 -0.43 0.25 -15.34
CA LEU A 24 0.08 -0.41 -14.14
C LEU A 24 0.50 0.68 -13.16
N LEU A 25 -0.14 0.75 -12.00
CA LEU A 25 0.13 1.76 -10.99
C LEU A 25 0.67 1.10 -9.73
N ASP A 26 1.74 1.63 -9.16
CA ASP A 26 2.15 1.26 -7.81
C ASP A 26 1.07 1.73 -6.82
N VAL A 27 0.82 0.96 -5.76
CA VAL A 27 0.00 1.43 -4.63
C VAL A 27 0.62 2.68 -4.03
N GLU A 28 1.94 2.68 -3.88
CA GLU A 28 2.69 3.74 -3.25
C GLU A 28 3.42 4.58 -4.30
N MET A 29 2.98 5.82 -4.47
CA MET A 29 3.63 6.80 -5.34
C MET A 29 3.74 8.15 -4.63
N PRO A 30 4.78 8.95 -4.90
CA PRO A 30 4.82 10.33 -4.48
C PRO A 30 3.67 11.15 -5.09
N GLY A 31 3.18 12.15 -4.37
CA GLY A 31 2.08 13.01 -4.83
C GLY A 31 0.70 12.39 -4.54
N LEU A 32 0.14 11.67 -5.51
CA LEU A 32 -1.15 10.97 -5.38
C LEU A 32 -0.90 9.47 -5.24
N ASP A 33 -1.61 8.77 -4.37
CA ASP A 33 -1.48 7.31 -4.27
C ASP A 33 -2.12 6.59 -5.48
N GLY A 34 -1.72 5.34 -5.74
CA GLY A 34 -2.22 4.57 -6.88
C GLY A 34 -3.72 4.33 -6.86
N ILE A 35 -4.33 4.32 -5.68
CA ILE A 35 -5.77 4.12 -5.50
C ILE A 35 -6.54 5.37 -5.96
N SER A 36 -6.12 6.53 -5.49
CA SER A 36 -6.71 7.83 -5.84
C SER A 36 -6.41 8.18 -7.30
N ALA A 37 -5.20 7.85 -7.78
CA ALA A 37 -4.85 7.97 -9.19
C ALA A 37 -5.73 7.06 -10.06
N THR A 38 -6.03 5.82 -9.63
CA THR A 38 -6.96 4.93 -10.34
C THR A 38 -8.36 5.53 -10.44
N ALA A 39 -8.87 6.12 -9.35
CA ALA A 39 -10.18 6.77 -9.34
C ALA A 39 -10.24 7.93 -10.35
N ALA A 40 -9.23 8.81 -10.31
CA ALA A 40 -9.11 9.93 -11.25
C ALA A 40 -8.94 9.46 -12.70
N LEU A 41 -8.17 8.38 -12.93
CA LEU A 41 -7.98 7.83 -14.27
C LEU A 41 -9.27 7.25 -14.85
N ARG A 42 -10.08 6.58 -14.04
CA ARG A 42 -11.36 6.00 -14.49
C ARG A 42 -12.38 7.07 -14.87
N GLU A 43 -12.35 8.21 -14.18
CA GLU A 43 -13.21 9.36 -14.50
C GLU A 43 -12.77 10.02 -15.80
N ALA A 44 -11.47 10.30 -15.95
CA ALA A 44 -10.93 10.96 -17.14
C ALA A 44 -10.88 10.04 -18.38
N MET A 45 -10.62 8.74 -18.18
CA MET A 45 -10.37 7.76 -19.24
C MET A 45 -11.02 6.40 -18.95
N PRO A 46 -12.36 6.28 -19.15
CA PRO A 46 -13.10 5.05 -18.84
C PRO A 46 -12.67 3.81 -19.64
N SER A 47 -12.02 4.01 -20.79
CA SER A 47 -11.54 2.94 -21.66
C SER A 47 -10.21 2.32 -21.22
N THR A 48 -9.44 2.98 -20.34
CA THR A 48 -8.15 2.49 -19.87
C THR A 48 -8.32 1.47 -18.75
N ARG A 49 -7.71 0.29 -18.90
CA ARG A 49 -7.73 -0.74 -17.85
C ARG A 49 -6.64 -0.49 -16.83
N VAL A 50 -7.01 -0.18 -15.61
CA VAL A 50 -6.04 0.07 -14.52
C VAL A 50 -5.82 -1.19 -13.71
N ARG A 51 -4.56 -1.53 -13.44
CA ARG A 51 -4.17 -2.59 -12.54
C ARG A 51 -3.19 -2.04 -11.52
N ILE A 52 -3.58 -2.12 -10.25
CA ILE A 52 -2.71 -1.75 -9.14
C ILE A 52 -1.74 -2.91 -8.90
N VAL A 53 -0.46 -2.59 -8.84
CA VAL A 53 0.61 -3.52 -8.50
C VAL A 53 1.18 -3.05 -7.19
N ASP A 54 1.11 -3.91 -6.18
CA ASP A 54 1.91 -3.73 -4.99
C ASP A 54 3.16 -4.62 -5.15
N PRO A 55 4.33 -4.05 -5.47
CA PRO A 55 5.54 -4.86 -5.62
C PRO A 55 5.94 -5.56 -4.32
N ALA A 56 5.48 -5.10 -3.15
CA ALA A 56 5.73 -5.79 -1.87
C ALA A 56 4.89 -7.07 -1.72
N LEU A 57 3.66 -7.11 -2.24
CA LEU A 57 2.81 -8.31 -2.24
C LEU A 57 3.24 -9.36 -3.28
N ALA A 58 3.92 -8.98 -4.35
CA ALA A 58 4.35 -9.91 -5.41
C ALA A 58 5.54 -10.80 -5.00
N ALA A 59 6.32 -10.39 -3.99
CA ALA A 59 7.50 -11.13 -3.52
C ALA A 59 7.18 -12.29 -2.55
N ASP A 60 6.00 -12.27 -1.89
CA ASP A 60 5.67 -13.15 -0.76
C ASP A 60 5.10 -14.53 -1.13
N SER A 61 4.90 -14.85 -2.41
CA SER A 61 4.19 -16.08 -2.80
C SER A 61 5.01 -17.38 -2.69
N LEU A 62 6.25 -17.32 -2.20
CA LEU A 62 7.16 -18.46 -2.08
C LEU A 62 7.62 -18.58 -0.64
N VAL A 63 6.94 -19.40 0.17
CA VAL A 63 7.47 -20.31 1.22
C VAL A 63 6.39 -20.53 2.29
N SER A 64 6.16 -21.79 2.64
CA SER A 64 5.25 -22.21 3.71
C SER A 64 6.00 -22.20 5.04
N GLY A 65 5.72 -21.22 5.90
CA GLY A 65 6.29 -21.08 7.24
C GLY A 65 6.39 -19.63 7.71
N GLU A 66 6.43 -18.67 6.79
CA GLU A 66 6.49 -17.24 7.10
C GLU A 66 5.14 -16.66 7.54
N SER A 67 5.25 -15.64 8.40
CA SER A 67 4.17 -14.77 8.89
C SER A 67 3.12 -14.45 7.80
N PRO A 68 1.81 -14.34 8.14
CA PRO A 68 0.80 -13.84 7.21
C PRO A 68 0.98 -12.35 6.88
N LEU A 69 1.88 -11.67 7.62
CA LEU A 69 2.19 -10.27 7.48
C LEU A 69 3.37 -10.07 6.55
N THR A 70 3.24 -9.09 5.65
CA THR A 70 4.35 -8.63 4.82
C THR A 70 5.38 -7.89 5.69
N GLU A 71 6.58 -7.66 5.15
CA GLU A 71 7.61 -6.86 5.84
C GLU A 71 7.09 -5.47 6.23
N ARG A 72 6.31 -4.82 5.33
CA ARG A 72 5.73 -3.49 5.57
C ARG A 72 4.65 -3.48 6.65
N GLU A 73 3.78 -4.48 6.65
CA GLU A 73 2.79 -4.66 7.70
C GLU A 73 3.45 -4.87 9.06
N THR A 74 4.55 -5.62 9.08
CA THR A 74 5.36 -5.90 10.26
C THR A 74 6.04 -4.63 10.79
N GLU A 75 6.69 -3.84 9.93
CA GLU A 75 7.30 -2.54 10.27
C GLU A 75 6.27 -1.58 10.88
N VAL A 76 5.11 -1.47 10.24
CA VAL A 76 4.04 -0.58 10.69
C VAL A 76 3.43 -1.05 12.02
N LEU A 77 3.25 -2.35 12.22
CA LEU A 77 2.78 -2.90 13.49
C LEU A 77 3.79 -2.71 14.63
N ARG A 78 5.10 -2.89 14.37
CA ARG A 78 6.15 -2.59 15.35
C ARG A 78 6.09 -1.13 15.80
N ALA A 79 5.95 -0.20 14.86
CA ALA A 79 5.84 1.23 15.17
C ALA A 79 4.51 1.59 15.87
N ALA A 80 3.43 0.87 15.58
CA ALA A 80 2.11 1.07 16.18
C ALA A 80 1.93 0.42 17.56
N ARG A 81 2.90 -0.38 18.02
CA ARG A 81 2.81 -1.19 19.24
C ARG A 81 2.42 -0.39 20.48
N ASP A 82 2.98 0.80 20.65
CA ASP A 82 2.69 1.68 21.80
C ASP A 82 1.54 2.65 21.54
N GLY A 83 0.73 2.39 20.51
CA GLY A 83 -0.42 3.22 20.15
C GLY A 83 -0.05 4.52 19.44
N ALA A 84 1.19 4.64 18.92
CA ALA A 84 1.70 5.81 18.24
C ALA A 84 0.69 6.37 17.20
N PRO A 85 0.57 7.71 17.09
CA PRO A 85 -0.28 8.31 16.07
C PRO A 85 0.18 7.91 14.67
N VAL A 86 -0.78 7.70 13.76
CA VAL A 86 -0.50 7.33 12.37
C VAL A 86 0.44 8.33 11.69
N ALA A 87 0.27 9.63 11.96
CA ALA A 87 1.14 10.68 11.42
C ALA A 87 2.60 10.54 11.90
N SER A 88 2.82 10.11 13.14
CA SER A 88 4.17 9.87 13.67
C SER A 88 4.80 8.62 13.04
N ILE A 89 4.03 7.54 12.91
CA ILE A 89 4.48 6.31 12.24
C ILE A 89 4.86 6.60 10.78
N ALA A 90 4.01 7.35 10.08
CA ALA A 90 4.23 7.79 8.70
C ALA A 90 5.54 8.57 8.57
N ALA A 91 5.79 9.54 9.47
CA ALA A 91 7.04 10.29 9.48
C ALA A 91 8.26 9.41 9.77
N THR A 92 8.17 8.45 10.70
CA THR A 92 9.28 7.56 11.06
C THR A 92 9.63 6.57 9.95
N LEU A 93 8.63 6.03 9.26
CA LEU A 93 8.81 5.05 8.19
C LEU A 93 8.96 5.69 6.80
N PHE A 94 8.94 7.03 6.72
CA PHE A 94 8.94 7.79 5.47
C PHE A 94 7.80 7.40 4.51
N LEU A 95 6.62 7.13 5.08
CA LEU A 95 5.40 6.75 4.36
C LEU A 95 4.35 7.85 4.45
N SER A 96 3.31 7.77 3.61
CA SER A 96 2.12 8.61 3.76
C SER A 96 1.21 8.10 4.90
N ALA A 97 0.38 8.97 5.48
CA ALA A 97 -0.60 8.55 6.49
C ALA A 97 -1.63 7.56 5.92
N GLY A 98 -2.02 7.71 4.64
CA GLY A 98 -2.92 6.78 3.96
C GLY A 98 -2.31 5.40 3.78
N THR A 99 -1.04 5.35 3.38
CA THR A 99 -0.24 4.13 3.29
C THR A 99 -0.18 3.38 4.63
N VAL A 100 0.15 4.09 5.72
CA VAL A 100 0.19 3.48 7.06
C VAL A 100 -1.18 2.95 7.46
N HIS A 101 -2.26 3.70 7.18
CA HIS A 101 -3.62 3.23 7.43
C HIS A 101 -3.95 1.95 6.66
N ASN A 102 -3.54 1.85 5.39
CA ASN A 102 -3.76 0.67 4.56
C ASN A 102 -3.03 -0.55 5.10
N HIS A 103 -1.73 -0.43 5.39
CA HIS A 103 -0.95 -1.51 5.98
C HIS A 103 -1.49 -1.95 7.33
N LEU A 104 -1.88 -0.99 8.20
CA LEU A 104 -2.55 -1.32 9.48
C LEU A 104 -3.86 -2.07 9.27
N SER A 105 -4.70 -1.63 8.34
CA SER A 105 -6.00 -2.27 8.05
C SER A 105 -5.81 -3.71 7.56
N SER A 106 -4.89 -3.92 6.61
CA SER A 106 -4.54 -5.25 6.09
C SER A 106 -3.99 -6.16 7.18
N ALA A 107 -3.05 -5.66 7.99
CA ALA A 107 -2.45 -6.40 9.09
C ALA A 107 -3.46 -6.77 10.19
N ILE A 108 -4.37 -5.86 10.55
CA ILE A 108 -5.47 -6.14 11.49
C ILE A 108 -6.36 -7.27 10.95
N GLY A 109 -6.73 -7.23 9.67
CA GLY A 109 -7.53 -8.28 9.03
C GLY A 109 -6.82 -9.64 9.02
N LYS A 110 -5.52 -9.66 8.70
CA LYS A 110 -4.69 -10.87 8.64
C LYS A 110 -4.44 -11.50 10.02
N THR A 111 -4.31 -10.68 11.06
CA THR A 111 -4.15 -11.14 12.45
C THR A 111 -5.48 -11.51 13.12
N GLY A 112 -6.61 -11.09 12.56
CA GLY A 112 -7.94 -11.26 13.17
C GLY A 112 -8.20 -10.35 14.38
N ALA A 113 -7.40 -9.29 14.53
CA ALA A 113 -7.52 -8.33 15.64
C ALA A 113 -8.69 -7.35 15.44
N GLY A 114 -9.14 -6.72 16.52
CA GLY A 114 -10.08 -5.59 16.46
C GLY A 114 -9.40 -4.22 16.42
N THR A 115 -8.11 -4.14 16.80
CA THR A 115 -7.36 -2.87 16.87
C THR A 115 -5.90 -3.04 16.46
N ARG A 116 -5.24 -1.95 16.03
CA ARG A 116 -3.81 -1.97 15.65
C ARG A 116 -2.88 -2.44 16.77
N THR A 117 -3.18 -2.07 18.01
CA THR A 117 -2.38 -2.45 19.19
C THR A 117 -2.58 -3.91 19.56
N GLU A 118 -3.78 -4.45 19.32
CA GLU A 118 -4.06 -5.88 19.46
C GLU A 118 -3.39 -6.68 18.34
N ALA A 119 -3.44 -6.21 17.10
CA ALA A 119 -2.75 -6.82 15.96
C ALA A 119 -1.25 -6.93 16.20
N ALA A 120 -0.61 -5.86 16.68
CA ALA A 120 0.81 -5.89 17.03
C ALA A 120 1.12 -6.92 18.13
N ARG A 121 0.26 -7.05 19.14
CA ARG A 121 0.42 -8.05 20.20
C ARG A 121 0.24 -9.48 19.71
N ILE A 122 -0.74 -9.74 18.86
CA ILE A 122 -0.95 -11.06 18.25
C ILE A 122 0.25 -11.43 17.39
N ALA A 123 0.73 -10.49 16.57
CA ALA A 123 1.90 -10.71 15.74
C ALA A 123 3.16 -11.04 16.56
N ASP A 124 3.42 -10.28 17.63
CA ASP A 124 4.55 -10.54 18.54
C ASP A 124 4.44 -11.92 19.20
N ALA A 125 3.24 -12.29 19.68
CA ALA A 125 2.99 -13.58 20.33
C ALA A 125 3.15 -14.79 19.40
N ASN A 126 2.94 -14.61 18.10
CA ASN A 126 3.13 -15.66 17.10
C ASN A 126 4.53 -15.65 16.46
N GLY A 127 5.42 -14.73 16.90
CA GLY A 127 6.78 -14.61 16.34
C GLY A 127 6.80 -14.01 14.93
N TRP A 128 5.82 -13.17 14.60
CA TRP A 128 5.70 -12.50 13.31
C TRP A 128 6.36 -11.13 13.28
N LEU A 129 6.64 -10.53 14.44
CA LEU A 129 7.38 -9.26 14.60
C LEU A 129 8.86 -9.49 14.95
#